data_AF-A0A8T5ZZN2-F1
#
_entry.id   AF-A0A8T5ZZN2-F1
#
_cell.length_a   1.000
_cell.length_b   1.000
_cell.length_c   1.000
_cell.angle_alpha   90.00
_cell.angle_beta   90.00
_cell.angle_gamma   90.00
#
_symmetry.space_group_name_H-M   'P 1'
#
loop_
_entity.id
_entity.type
_entity.pdbx_description
1 polymer ?
#
loop_
_entity_poly.entity_id
_entity_poly.type
_entity_poly.pdbx_seq_one_letter_code
_entity_poly.pdbx_strand_id
1 'polypeptide(L)'
;MSELNDLLTTRELQRWRLILGEAAETTLCGLDDNARQIDHALEWLYGRDPERLQRGERSGGLGGSNLTTPEWINSIHTLFPQQVIERLESDAVLRYGIEDVVTNLDVLERMQPSESLLRAVLHTKHLMNPEVLAAARRIVCQVVEEIMARLAKEVRQAFSGVRDRRRRSFIPLARNFDFKSTLRANLQHWH
;
A
#
# COMPACT_ATOMS: atom_id res chain seq x y z
N MET A 1 16.93 -13.96 -33.60
CA MET A 1 16.78 -15.17 -32.77
C MET A 1 18.13 -15.62 -32.19
N SER A 2 19.22 -15.72 -32.98
CA SER A 2 20.56 -16.08 -32.47
C SER A 2 21.30 -14.93 -31.76
N GLU A 3 21.16 -13.69 -32.25
CA GLU A 3 22.04 -12.59 -31.84
C GLU A 3 21.87 -12.11 -30.39
N LEU A 4 20.69 -12.27 -29.76
CA LEU A 4 20.49 -11.89 -28.35
C LEU A 4 21.08 -12.93 -27.38
N ASN A 5 21.13 -14.20 -27.77
CA ASN A 5 21.73 -15.28 -26.98
C ASN A 5 23.26 -15.20 -26.98
N ASP A 6 23.85 -14.56 -27.99
CA ASP A 6 25.30 -14.35 -28.08
C ASP A 6 25.78 -13.16 -27.23
N LEU A 7 24.87 -12.25 -26.83
CA LEU A 7 25.20 -11.03 -26.08
C LEU A 7 24.85 -11.10 -24.60
N LEU A 8 23.84 -11.90 -24.21
CA LEU A 8 23.39 -12.03 -22.83
C LEU A 8 23.56 -13.46 -22.34
N THR A 9 24.08 -13.61 -21.11
CA THR A 9 24.15 -14.90 -20.44
C THR A 9 22.75 -15.45 -20.17
N THR A 10 22.61 -16.77 -20.08
CA THR A 10 21.33 -17.44 -19.75
C THR A 10 20.70 -16.88 -18.47
N ARG A 11 21.52 -16.49 -17.49
CA ARG A 11 21.07 -15.87 -16.23
C ARG A 11 20.49 -14.47 -16.43
N GLU A 12 21.04 -13.68 -17.33
CA GLU A 12 20.53 -12.35 -17.65
C GLU A 12 19.20 -12.45 -18.40
N LEU A 13 19.09 -13.39 -19.35
CA LEU A 13 17.84 -13.65 -20.06
C LEU A 13 16.73 -14.11 -19.11
N GLN A 14 17.04 -14.98 -18.14
CA GLN A 14 16.11 -15.37 -17.08
C GLN A 14 15.68 -14.19 -16.20
N ARG A 15 16.61 -13.31 -15.82
CA ARG A 15 16.29 -12.09 -15.06
C ARG A 15 15.36 -11.16 -15.84
N TRP A 16 15.64 -10.95 -17.12
CA TRP A 16 14.78 -10.14 -17.98
C TRP A 16 13.40 -10.78 -18.13
N ARG A 17 13.32 -12.11 -18.27
CA ARG A 17 12.04 -12.83 -18.29
C ARG A 17 11.25 -12.67 -16.97
N LEU A 18 11.91 -12.66 -15.81
CA LEU A 18 11.25 -12.38 -14.52
C LEU A 18 10.75 -10.92 -14.42
N ILE A 19 11.52 -9.96 -14.92
CA ILE A 19 11.14 -8.53 -14.87
C ILE A 19 9.96 -8.24 -15.81
N LEU A 20 9.99 -8.82 -17.01
CA LEU A 20 9.02 -8.57 -18.07
C LEU A 20 7.77 -9.47 -17.96
N GLY A 21 7.82 -10.51 -17.14
CA GLY A 21 6.71 -11.44 -16.92
C GLY A 21 6.42 -12.33 -18.13
N GLU A 22 5.23 -12.96 -18.13
CA GLU A 22 4.81 -13.95 -19.13
C GLU A 22 4.82 -13.42 -20.58
N ALA A 23 4.58 -12.12 -20.77
CA ALA A 23 4.61 -11.48 -22.09
C ALA A 23 5.96 -11.63 -22.82
N ALA A 24 7.03 -11.85 -22.06
CA ALA A 24 8.38 -12.01 -22.57
C ALA A 24 8.72 -13.47 -22.94
N GLU A 25 7.90 -14.45 -22.58
CA GLU A 25 8.19 -15.88 -22.76
C GLU A 25 8.28 -16.33 -24.22
N THR A 26 7.53 -15.68 -25.10
CA THR A 26 7.62 -15.92 -26.55
C THR A 26 8.92 -15.42 -27.17
N THR A 27 9.63 -14.51 -26.50
CA THR A 27 10.83 -13.84 -27.04
C THR A 27 12.11 -14.25 -26.30
N LEU A 28 12.00 -14.56 -25.01
CA LEU A 28 13.10 -14.99 -24.13
C LEU A 28 13.03 -16.50 -23.90
N CYS A 29 14.18 -17.11 -23.58
CA CYS A 29 14.25 -18.54 -23.25
C CYS A 29 13.43 -18.87 -21.99
N GLY A 30 12.92 -20.11 -21.93
CA GLY A 30 12.09 -20.59 -20.81
C GLY A 30 12.80 -20.54 -19.46
N LEU A 31 12.01 -20.37 -18.40
CA LEU A 31 12.48 -20.34 -17.01
C LEU A 31 12.89 -21.74 -16.54
N ASP A 32 13.97 -21.81 -15.75
CA ASP A 32 14.29 -23.01 -14.98
C ASP A 32 13.25 -23.22 -13.86
N ASP A 33 13.26 -24.39 -13.23
CA ASP A 33 12.24 -24.73 -12.23
C ASP A 33 12.26 -23.78 -11.02
N ASN A 34 13.44 -23.31 -10.62
CA ASN A 34 13.59 -22.36 -9.52
C ASN A 34 13.07 -20.97 -9.89
N ALA A 35 13.43 -20.42 -11.06
CA ALA A 35 12.91 -19.13 -11.49
C ALA A 35 11.40 -19.20 -11.78
N ARG A 36 10.85 -20.36 -12.16
CA ARG A 36 9.40 -20.55 -12.29
C ARG A 36 8.68 -20.45 -10.94
N GLN A 37 9.25 -21.00 -9.86
CA GLN A 37 8.70 -20.85 -8.51
C GLN A 37 8.76 -19.40 -8.03
N ILE A 38 9.86 -18.70 -8.33
CA ILE A 38 10.01 -17.26 -8.06
C ILE A 38 8.97 -16.44 -8.82
N ASP A 39 8.80 -16.69 -10.12
CA ASP A 39 7.81 -16.03 -10.98
C ASP A 39 6.40 -16.21 -10.40
N HIS A 40 6.05 -17.44 -10.03
CA HIS A 40 4.73 -17.75 -9.45
C HIS A 40 4.49 -17.05 -8.11
N ALA A 41 5.49 -17.02 -7.22
CA ALA A 41 5.37 -16.35 -5.92
C ALA A 41 5.25 -14.82 -6.05
N LEU A 42 5.95 -14.22 -7.03
CA LEU A 42 5.86 -12.78 -7.32
C LEU A 42 4.55 -12.44 -8.02
N GLU A 43 4.11 -13.24 -8.98
CA GLU A 43 2.85 -13.01 -9.71
C GLU A 43 1.64 -13.13 -8.78
N TRP A 44 1.67 -14.05 -7.81
CA TRP A 44 0.62 -14.15 -6.80
C TRP A 44 0.40 -12.86 -6.00
N LEU A 45 1.47 -12.13 -5.71
CA LEU A 45 1.43 -10.86 -4.97
C LEU A 45 1.14 -9.68 -5.91
N TYR A 46 2.01 -9.48 -6.90
CA TYR A 46 2.01 -8.30 -7.77
C TYR A 46 0.98 -8.38 -8.91
N GLY A 47 0.49 -9.58 -9.26
CA GLY A 47 -0.63 -9.77 -10.20
C GLY A 47 -1.98 -9.26 -9.69
N ARG A 48 -2.04 -8.85 -8.41
CA ARG A 48 -3.19 -8.16 -7.80
C ARG A 48 -3.17 -6.64 -7.98
N ASP A 49 -2.14 -6.11 -8.62
CA ASP A 49 -2.00 -4.67 -8.83
C ASP A 49 -3.17 -4.12 -9.68
N PRO A 50 -4.00 -3.20 -9.14
CA PRO A 50 -5.12 -2.62 -9.87
C PRO A 50 -4.67 -1.87 -11.13
N GLU A 51 -3.43 -1.37 -11.19
CA GLU A 51 -2.92 -0.69 -12.39
C GLU A 51 -2.65 -1.68 -13.53
N ARG A 52 -2.09 -2.87 -13.23
CA ARG A 52 -1.90 -3.93 -14.24
C ARG A 52 -3.23 -4.43 -14.79
N LEU A 53 -4.21 -4.55 -13.89
CA LEU A 53 -5.61 -4.84 -14.20
C LEU A 53 -6.21 -3.84 -15.20
N GLN A 54 -5.99 -2.54 -14.98
CA GLN A 54 -6.50 -1.47 -15.85
C GLN A 54 -5.79 -1.40 -17.21
N ARG A 55 -4.50 -1.73 -17.26
CA ARG A 55 -3.72 -1.78 -18.52
C ARG A 55 -4.04 -2.99 -19.41
N GLY A 56 -4.92 -3.90 -18.97
CA GLY A 56 -5.25 -5.11 -19.72
C GLY A 56 -4.09 -6.11 -19.80
N GLU A 57 -3.07 -5.95 -18.95
CA GLU A 57 -1.92 -6.87 -18.84
C GLU A 57 -2.31 -8.19 -18.16
N ARG A 58 -3.55 -8.29 -17.67
CA ARG A 58 -4.12 -9.56 -17.23
C ARG A 58 -4.59 -10.40 -18.41
N SER A 59 -3.84 -11.46 -18.70
CA SER A 59 -4.42 -12.69 -19.20
C SER A 59 -4.92 -13.49 -18.00
N GLY A 60 -6.23 -13.73 -17.91
CA GLY A 60 -6.79 -14.65 -16.93
C GLY A 60 -6.37 -16.08 -17.27
N GLY A 61 -5.15 -16.45 -16.93
CA GLY A 61 -4.65 -17.80 -17.07
C GLY A 61 -5.25 -18.69 -15.98
N LEU A 62 -6.13 -19.61 -16.38
CA LEU A 62 -6.59 -20.74 -15.57
C LEU A 62 -5.45 -21.78 -15.41
N GLY A 63 -4.29 -21.37 -14.89
CA GLY A 63 -3.09 -22.19 -14.79
C GLY A 63 -2.64 -22.38 -13.34
N GLY A 64 -2.73 -23.62 -12.86
CA GLY A 64 -2.00 -24.16 -11.71
C GLY A 64 -2.24 -23.50 -10.35
N SER A 65 -3.20 -24.04 -9.58
CA SER A 65 -3.30 -23.91 -8.11
C SER A 65 -2.94 -22.52 -7.54
N ASN A 66 -3.94 -21.62 -7.47
CA ASN A 66 -3.79 -20.36 -6.73
C ASN A 66 -3.24 -20.66 -5.33
N LEU A 67 -2.01 -20.21 -5.05
CA LEU A 67 -1.41 -20.31 -3.72
C LEU A 67 -2.38 -19.72 -2.69
N THR A 68 -2.50 -20.36 -1.54
CA THR A 68 -3.12 -19.73 -0.37
C THR A 68 -2.10 -18.79 0.30
N THR A 69 -2.56 -17.85 1.14
CA THR A 69 -1.65 -16.95 1.86
C THR A 69 -0.57 -17.70 2.66
N PRO A 70 -0.89 -18.78 3.40
CA PRO A 70 0.13 -19.56 4.11
C PRO A 70 1.15 -20.25 3.19
N GLU A 71 0.69 -20.81 2.07
CA GLU A 71 1.58 -21.44 1.09
C GLU A 71 2.50 -20.41 0.42
N TRP A 72 2.00 -19.21 0.16
CA TRP A 72 2.80 -18.11 -0.36
C TRP A 72 3.88 -17.68 0.64
N ILE A 73 3.54 -17.53 1.92
CA ILE A 73 4.52 -17.20 2.98
C ILE A 73 5.62 -18.27 3.02
N ASN A 74 5.27 -19.55 3.05
CA ASN A 74 6.25 -20.63 3.06
C ASN A 74 7.15 -20.61 1.81
N SER A 75 6.57 -20.29 0.65
CA SER A 75 7.31 -20.19 -0.62
C SER A 75 8.33 -19.06 -0.57
N ILE A 76 7.95 -17.85 -0.14
CA ILE A 76 8.89 -16.71 -0.11
C ILE A 76 10.03 -16.92 0.90
N HIS A 77 9.77 -17.60 2.02
CA HIS A 77 10.79 -17.94 3.03
C HIS A 77 11.83 -18.94 2.52
N THR A 78 11.47 -19.75 1.51
CA THR A 78 12.39 -20.71 0.89
C THR A 78 13.15 -20.10 -0.29
N LEU A 79 12.51 -19.20 -1.05
CA LEU A 79 13.01 -18.70 -2.33
C LEU A 79 13.87 -17.43 -2.23
N PHE A 80 13.69 -16.63 -1.17
CA PHE A 80 14.27 -15.30 -1.10
C PHE A 80 15.16 -15.08 0.14
N PRO A 81 16.16 -14.18 0.06
CA PRO A 81 16.88 -13.73 1.23
C PRO A 81 15.99 -12.83 2.11
N GLN A 82 16.36 -12.74 3.39
CA GLN A 82 15.57 -12.06 4.43
C GLN A 82 15.10 -10.65 4.07
N GLN A 83 15.96 -9.85 3.45
CA GLN A 83 15.64 -8.46 3.07
C GLN A 83 14.52 -8.36 2.04
N VAL A 84 14.40 -9.36 1.16
CA VAL A 84 13.34 -9.41 0.14
C VAL A 84 12.04 -9.91 0.75
N ILE A 85 12.12 -10.90 1.65
CA ILE A 85 10.95 -11.39 2.41
C ILE A 85 10.26 -10.24 3.15
N GLU A 86 11.04 -9.45 3.89
CA GLU A 86 10.51 -8.30 4.65
C GLU A 86 9.77 -7.29 3.75
N ARG A 87 10.31 -7.03 2.56
CA ARG A 87 9.69 -6.14 1.59
C ARG A 87 8.40 -6.74 1.02
N LEU A 88 8.40 -8.02 0.66
CA LEU A 88 7.22 -8.71 0.11
C LEU A 88 6.09 -8.79 1.13
N GLU A 89 6.40 -9.11 2.39
CA GLU A 89 5.42 -9.14 3.49
C GLU A 89 4.86 -7.73 3.77
N SER A 90 5.71 -6.71 3.74
CA SER A 90 5.29 -5.32 3.87
C SER A 90 4.34 -4.90 2.74
N ASP A 91 4.68 -5.18 1.48
CA ASP A 91 3.84 -4.89 0.33
C ASP A 91 2.50 -5.66 0.42
N ALA A 92 2.53 -6.92 0.85
CA ALA A 92 1.34 -7.74 1.03
C ALA A 92 0.33 -7.08 1.97
N VAL A 93 0.77 -6.58 3.11
CA VAL A 93 -0.10 -5.94 4.09
C VAL A 93 -0.48 -4.52 3.69
N LEU A 94 0.51 -3.69 3.36
CA LEU A 94 0.32 -2.24 3.21
C LEU A 94 -0.27 -1.86 1.86
N ARG A 95 0.10 -2.56 0.78
CA ARG A 95 -0.31 -2.24 -0.58
C ARG A 95 -1.47 -3.11 -1.06
N TYR A 96 -1.43 -4.40 -0.73
CA TYR A 96 -2.41 -5.38 -1.23
C TYR A 96 -3.45 -5.82 -0.20
N GLY A 97 -3.37 -5.37 1.05
CA GLY A 97 -4.37 -5.65 2.09
C GLY A 97 -4.50 -7.14 2.42
N ILE A 98 -3.41 -7.90 2.34
CA ILE A 98 -3.37 -9.32 2.70
C ILE A 98 -3.14 -9.40 4.21
N GLU A 99 -4.23 -9.28 4.95
CA GLU A 99 -4.19 -9.09 6.41
C GLU A 99 -3.74 -10.34 7.18
N ASP A 100 -3.93 -11.54 6.60
CA ASP A 100 -3.51 -12.82 7.20
C ASP A 100 -2.00 -12.88 7.48
N VAL A 101 -1.20 -12.14 6.71
CA VAL A 101 0.26 -12.04 6.88
C VAL A 101 0.65 -11.48 8.24
N VAL A 102 -0.21 -10.62 8.82
CA VAL A 102 -0.03 -9.98 10.13
C VAL A 102 -0.24 -10.95 11.30
N THR A 103 -0.69 -12.18 11.05
CA THR A 103 -0.84 -13.19 12.12
C THR A 103 0.49 -13.79 12.59
N ASN A 104 1.58 -13.59 11.85
CA ASN A 104 2.91 -14.04 12.23
C ASN A 104 3.63 -13.00 13.10
N LEU A 105 4.20 -13.45 14.23
CA LEU A 105 4.91 -12.58 15.17
C LEU A 105 6.13 -11.90 14.54
N ASP A 106 6.98 -12.66 13.84
CA ASP A 106 8.19 -12.14 13.21
C ASP A 106 7.91 -11.03 12.20
N VAL A 107 6.80 -11.17 11.47
CA VAL A 107 6.36 -10.19 10.48
C VAL A 107 5.90 -8.91 11.16
N LEU A 108 5.06 -9.05 12.20
CA LEU A 108 4.57 -7.92 13.00
C LEU A 108 5.70 -7.10 13.63
N GLU A 109 6.72 -7.75 14.20
CA GLU A 109 7.80 -7.05 14.90
C GLU A 109 8.71 -6.23 13.98
N ARG A 110 8.77 -6.59 12.69
CA ARG A 110 9.58 -5.89 11.69
C ARG A 110 8.82 -4.79 10.97
N MET A 111 7.50 -4.79 11.04
CA MET A 111 6.66 -3.80 10.36
C MET A 111 6.66 -2.45 11.08
N GLN A 112 6.69 -1.39 10.28
CA GLN A 112 6.56 -0.04 10.81
C GLN A 112 5.09 0.27 11.18
N PRO A 113 4.86 1.01 12.29
CA PRO A 113 3.54 1.49 12.67
C PRO A 113 2.90 2.31 11.54
N SER A 114 1.69 1.96 11.14
CA SER A 114 0.94 2.69 10.10
C SER A 114 -0.58 2.51 10.27
N GLU A 115 -1.36 3.44 9.70
CA GLU A 115 -2.83 3.36 9.68
C GLU A 115 -3.31 2.07 8.95
N SER A 116 -2.64 1.66 7.88
CA SER A 116 -2.93 0.42 7.15
C SER A 116 -2.67 -0.82 8.00
N LEU A 117 -1.56 -0.86 8.74
CA LEU A 117 -1.25 -1.95 9.66
C LEU A 117 -2.27 -2.03 10.81
N LEU A 118 -2.69 -0.88 11.36
CA LEU A 118 -3.75 -0.82 12.36
C LEU A 118 -5.05 -1.45 11.84
N ARG A 119 -5.45 -1.14 10.61
CA ARG A 119 -6.64 -1.74 9.97
C ARG A 119 -6.52 -3.26 9.87
N ALA A 120 -5.38 -3.74 9.37
CA ALA A 120 -5.12 -5.18 9.23
C ALA A 120 -5.20 -5.91 10.58
N VAL A 121 -4.52 -5.39 11.61
CA VAL A 121 -4.54 -5.94 12.97
C VAL A 121 -5.96 -6.02 13.53
N LEU A 122 -6.78 -4.99 13.33
CA LEU A 122 -8.15 -4.96 13.84
C LEU A 122 -9.04 -6.02 13.17
N HIS A 123 -8.84 -6.28 11.89
CA HIS A 123 -9.62 -7.26 11.15
C HIS A 123 -9.19 -8.70 11.49
N THR A 124 -7.89 -8.97 11.62
CA THR A 124 -7.36 -10.32 11.90
C THR A 124 -7.11 -10.63 13.38
N LYS A 125 -7.47 -9.72 14.30
CA LYS A 125 -7.37 -9.90 15.76
C LYS A 125 -7.88 -11.26 16.24
N HIS A 126 -8.95 -11.78 15.64
CA HIS A 126 -9.60 -13.03 16.05
C HIS A 126 -8.82 -14.30 15.65
N LEU A 127 -7.84 -14.17 14.75
CA LEU A 127 -6.99 -15.25 14.26
C LEU A 127 -5.64 -15.31 14.99
N MET A 128 -5.35 -14.35 15.88
CA MET A 128 -4.05 -14.21 16.55
C MET A 128 -3.98 -14.99 17.87
N ASN A 129 -2.83 -15.62 18.13
CA ASN A 129 -2.47 -16.14 19.44
C ASN A 129 -2.24 -14.97 20.44
N PRO A 130 -2.54 -15.13 21.76
CA PRO A 130 -2.14 -14.21 22.83
C PRO A 130 -0.79 -13.49 22.67
N GLU A 131 0.27 -14.19 22.26
CA GLU A 131 1.62 -13.60 22.08
C GLU A 131 1.65 -12.58 20.94
N VAL A 132 1.12 -12.97 19.77
CA VAL A 132 0.98 -12.12 18.58
C VAL A 132 0.12 -10.90 18.90
N LEU A 133 -0.96 -11.11 19.65
CA LEU A 133 -1.88 -10.06 20.06
C LEU A 133 -1.19 -9.06 21.01
N ALA A 134 -0.31 -9.52 21.90
CA ALA A 134 0.48 -8.64 22.76
C ALA A 134 1.45 -7.75 21.95
N ALA A 135 2.13 -8.32 20.94
CA ALA A 135 2.98 -7.55 20.02
C ALA A 135 2.16 -6.53 19.22
N ALA A 136 1.03 -6.95 18.66
CA ALA A 136 0.13 -6.09 17.92
C ALA A 136 -0.38 -4.91 18.77
N ARG A 137 -0.71 -5.14 20.06
CA ARG A 137 -1.12 -4.06 20.97
C ARG A 137 -0.05 -2.98 21.14
N ARG A 138 1.24 -3.36 21.25
CA ARG A 138 2.35 -2.40 21.37
C ARG A 138 2.39 -1.47 20.15
N ILE A 139 2.29 -2.05 18.96
CA ILE A 139 2.30 -1.31 17.68
C ILE A 139 1.07 -0.40 17.58
N VAL A 140 -0.12 -0.93 17.91
CA VAL A 140 -1.37 -0.17 17.89
C VAL A 140 -1.32 1.03 18.84
N CYS A 141 -0.78 0.88 20.05
CA CYS A 141 -0.60 1.99 20.99
C CYS A 141 0.22 3.13 20.36
N GLN A 142 1.33 2.79 19.71
CA GLN A 142 2.17 3.78 19.04
C GLN A 142 1.42 4.51 17.90
N VAL A 143 0.71 3.78 17.04
CA VAL A 143 -0.09 4.39 15.96
C VAL A 143 -1.17 5.31 16.53
N VAL A 144 -1.85 4.91 17.59
CA VAL A 144 -2.90 5.72 18.23
C VAL A 144 -2.30 6.98 18.85
N GLU A 145 -1.14 6.90 19.50
CA GLU A 145 -0.45 8.08 20.03
C GLU A 145 -0.07 9.08 18.93
N GLU A 146 0.44 8.60 17.80
CA GLU A 146 0.78 9.44 16.64
C GLU A 146 -0.46 10.11 16.04
N ILE A 147 -1.56 9.36 15.89
CA ILE A 147 -2.85 9.89 15.44
C ILE A 147 -3.36 10.95 16.42
N MET A 148 -3.36 10.66 17.73
CA MET A 148 -3.80 11.59 18.76
C MET A 148 -2.97 12.87 18.77
N ALA A 149 -1.65 12.77 18.59
CA ALA A 149 -0.77 13.93 18.49
C ALA A 149 -1.11 14.81 17.27
N ARG A 150 -1.39 14.19 16.11
CA ARG A 150 -1.81 14.91 14.90
C ARG A 150 -3.15 15.62 15.11
N LEU A 151 -4.16 14.91 15.62
CA LEU A 151 -5.48 15.48 15.89
C LEU A 151 -5.42 16.59 16.93
N ALA A 152 -4.62 16.45 17.98
CA ALA A 152 -4.50 17.49 19.02
C ALA A 152 -4.02 18.82 18.44
N LYS A 153 -3.15 18.81 17.42
CA LYS A 153 -2.68 20.02 16.74
C LYS A 153 -3.79 20.68 15.92
N GLU A 154 -4.54 19.90 15.15
CA GLU A 154 -5.66 20.38 14.34
C GLU A 154 -6.80 20.94 15.20
N VAL A 155 -7.18 20.21 16.26
CA VAL A 155 -8.19 20.62 17.23
C VAL A 155 -7.76 21.92 17.90
N ARG A 156 -6.51 21.99 18.41
CA ARG A 156 -6.01 23.22 19.04
C ARG A 156 -6.07 24.39 18.07
N GLN A 157 -5.69 24.23 16.80
CA GLN A 157 -5.79 25.29 15.80
C GLN A 157 -7.23 25.72 15.50
N ALA A 158 -8.17 24.78 15.43
CA ALA A 158 -9.59 25.07 15.21
C ALA A 158 -10.21 25.84 16.38
N PHE A 159 -9.78 25.57 17.62
CA PHE A 159 -10.30 26.22 18.83
C PHE A 159 -9.49 27.44 19.30
N SER A 160 -8.21 27.56 18.95
CA SER A 160 -7.33 28.68 19.34
C SER A 160 -7.38 29.86 18.36
N GLY A 161 -8.05 29.70 17.21
CA GLY A 161 -8.30 30.80 16.30
C GLY A 161 -9.15 31.88 16.99
N VAL A 162 -8.59 33.07 17.19
CA VAL A 162 -9.38 34.26 17.51
C VAL A 162 -10.48 34.34 16.46
N ARG A 163 -11.73 34.29 16.89
CA ARG A 163 -12.89 34.42 16.00
C ARG A 163 -12.69 35.66 15.13
N ASP A 164 -12.34 35.44 13.87
CA ASP A 164 -12.08 36.52 12.93
C ASP A 164 -13.39 37.23 12.66
N ARG A 165 -13.63 38.32 13.40
CA ARG A 165 -14.83 39.16 13.29
C ARG A 165 -14.89 39.88 11.94
N ARG A 166 -13.81 39.85 11.15
CA ARG A 166 -13.74 40.42 9.80
C ARG A 166 -13.98 39.37 8.72
N ARG A 167 -14.07 38.08 9.06
CA ARG A 167 -14.38 37.01 8.10
C ARG A 167 -15.85 37.14 7.69
N ARG A 168 -16.08 37.23 6.38
CA ARG A 168 -17.41 37.24 5.78
C ARG A 168 -18.20 36.02 6.25
N SER A 169 -19.37 36.23 6.85
CA SER A 169 -20.26 35.12 7.19
C SER A 169 -21.28 34.91 6.06
N PHE A 170 -21.62 33.66 5.79
CA PHE A 170 -22.62 33.29 4.79
C PHE A 170 -24.04 33.22 5.38
N ILE A 171 -24.20 33.58 6.66
CA ILE A 171 -25.49 33.53 7.34
C ILE A 171 -26.15 34.91 7.24
N PRO A 172 -27.37 35.02 6.68
CA PRO A 172 -28.06 36.30 6.49
C PRO A 172 -28.52 36.88 7.83
N LEU A 173 -27.66 37.69 8.45
CA LEU A 173 -27.96 38.48 9.65
C LEU A 173 -27.43 39.90 9.45
N ALA A 174 -28.23 40.91 9.82
CA ALA A 174 -27.86 42.32 9.74
C ALA A 174 -26.56 42.64 10.50
N ARG A 175 -26.30 41.98 11.64
CA ARG A 175 -25.07 42.16 12.44
C ARG A 175 -23.79 41.68 11.75
N ASN A 176 -23.91 40.83 10.73
CA ASN A 176 -22.79 40.28 9.98
C ASN A 176 -22.57 40.98 8.62
N PHE A 177 -23.28 42.09 8.37
CA PHE A 177 -23.22 42.80 7.10
C PHE A 177 -21.88 43.52 6.92
N ASP A 178 -21.10 43.09 5.92
CA ASP A 178 -19.85 43.77 5.53
C ASP A 178 -20.12 44.85 4.48
N PHE A 179 -20.28 46.08 4.97
CA PHE A 179 -20.51 47.24 4.12
C PHE A 179 -19.36 47.52 3.16
N LYS A 180 -18.09 47.35 3.57
CA LYS A 180 -16.93 47.74 2.75
C LYS A 180 -16.75 46.87 1.51
N SER A 181 -16.92 45.55 1.63
CA SER A 181 -16.85 44.65 0.47
C SER A 181 -18.06 44.80 -0.44
N THR A 182 -19.26 45.00 0.14
CA THR A 182 -20.50 45.23 -0.61
C THR A 182 -20.42 46.50 -1.44
N LEU A 183 -19.87 47.58 -0.88
CA LEU A 183 -19.70 48.86 -1.56
C LEU A 183 -18.65 48.75 -2.69
N ARG A 184 -17.51 48.09 -2.46
CA ARG A 184 -16.53 47.83 -3.53
C ARG A 184 -17.07 46.99 -4.67
N ALA A 185 -17.78 45.90 -4.36
CA ALA A 185 -18.33 45.01 -5.36
C ALA A 185 -19.39 45.71 -6.23
N ASN A 186 -20.23 46.56 -5.62
CA ASN A 186 -21.24 47.31 -6.35
C ASN A 186 -20.66 48.50 -7.11
N LEU A 187 -19.69 49.23 -6.56
CA LEU A 187 -19.13 50.44 -7.18
C LEU A 187 -17.99 50.16 -8.17
N GLN A 188 -17.52 48.92 -8.34
CA GLN A 188 -16.45 48.60 -9.28
C GLN A 188 -16.81 48.82 -10.76
N HIS A 189 -18.11 48.95 -11.06
CA HIS A 189 -18.65 49.05 -12.42
C HIS A 189 -19.39 50.37 -12.69
N TRP A 190 -19.31 51.34 -11.77
CA TRP A 190 -19.94 52.64 -11.95
C TRP A 190 -18.87 53.67 -12.29
N HIS A 191 -18.96 54.20 -13.50
CA HIS A 191 -18.13 55.28 -14.03
C HIS A 191 -18.95 56.57 -14.10
#